data_AF-A0A7I7QI30-F1
#
_entry.id   AF-A0A7I7QI30-F1
#
_cell.length_a   1.000
_cell.length_b   1.000
_cell.length_c   1.000
_cell.angle_alpha   90.00
_cell.angle_beta   90.00
_cell.angle_gamma   90.00
#
_symmetry.space_group_name_H-M   'P 1'
#
loop_
_entity.id
_entity.type
_entity.pdbx_description
1 polymer ?
#
loop_
_entity_poly.entity_id
_entity_poly.type
_entity_poly.pdbx_seq_one_letter_code
_entity_poly.pdbx_strand_id
1 'polypeptide(L)'
;MAQKVTAMDIRMAAAVAGQLDNVAAFCRDERISRQTFYKYRRRFREEGIDGLRDRSRRPSTSPGQTSPEIEDIVVRRRKQLIEQGRDHGAQSIVWSLQRDGCPRCRRRRRCGRS
;
A
#
# COMPACT_ATOMS: atom_id res chain seq x y z
N MET A 1 16.66 -12.64 -3.25
CA MET A 1 15.40 -13.14 -2.68
C MET A 1 14.52 -13.65 -3.82
N ALA A 2 14.39 -14.97 -3.97
CA ALA A 2 13.56 -15.56 -5.03
C ALA A 2 12.07 -15.33 -4.68
N GLN A 3 11.39 -14.45 -5.42
CA GLN A 3 9.94 -14.29 -5.32
C GLN A 3 9.27 -15.59 -5.80
N LYS A 4 8.27 -16.05 -5.05
CA LYS A 4 7.58 -17.32 -5.30
C LYS A 4 6.69 -17.18 -6.53
N VAL A 5 6.90 -18.04 -7.53
CA VAL A 5 5.96 -18.27 -8.64
C VAL A 5 4.93 -19.28 -8.13
N THR A 6 3.64 -18.94 -8.18
CA THR A 6 2.57 -19.85 -7.75
C THR A 6 2.18 -20.80 -8.89
N ALA A 7 1.51 -21.91 -8.58
CA ALA A 7 1.00 -22.84 -9.59
C ALA A 7 0.06 -22.16 -10.61
N MET A 8 -0.64 -21.11 -10.18
CA MET A 8 -1.47 -20.27 -11.05
C MET A 8 -0.64 -19.50 -12.08
N ASP A 9 0.52 -18.97 -11.68
CA ASP A 9 1.40 -18.20 -12.56
C ASP A 9 2.02 -19.08 -13.65
N ILE A 10 2.28 -20.36 -13.35
CA ILE A 10 2.79 -21.34 -14.33
C ILE A 10 1.73 -21.64 -15.40
N ARG A 11 0.48 -21.89 -14.98
CA ARG A 11 -0.64 -22.08 -15.93
C ARG A 11 -0.89 -20.82 -16.75
N MET A 12 -0.80 -19.65 -16.13
CA MET A 12 -0.93 -18.37 -16.79
C MET A 12 0.22 -18.11 -17.78
N ALA A 13 1.45 -18.52 -17.45
CA ALA A 13 2.60 -18.43 -18.34
C ALA A 13 2.40 -19.28 -19.60
N ALA A 14 1.99 -20.54 -19.43
CA ALA A 14 1.68 -21.42 -20.55
C ALA A 14 0.54 -20.86 -21.42
N ALA A 15 -0.52 -20.36 -20.78
CA ALA A 15 -1.68 -19.77 -21.44
C ALA A 15 -1.37 -18.47 -22.21
N VAL A 16 -0.40 -17.69 -21.73
CA VAL A 16 0.00 -16.43 -22.35
C VAL A 16 1.08 -16.62 -23.43
N ALA A 17 1.96 -17.61 -23.27
CA ALA A 17 2.98 -17.97 -24.25
C ALA A 17 2.41 -18.81 -25.41
N GLY A 18 1.37 -19.60 -25.14
CA GLY A 18 0.68 -20.43 -26.13
C GLY A 18 -0.43 -19.69 -26.89
N GLN A 19 -0.88 -20.29 -27.98
CA GLN A 19 -2.05 -19.84 -28.71
C GLN A 19 -3.30 -20.44 -28.06
N LEU A 20 -4.13 -19.61 -27.43
CA LEU A 20 -5.41 -20.03 -26.88
C LEU A 20 -6.52 -19.78 -27.91
N ASP A 21 -7.22 -20.84 -28.30
CA ASP A 21 -8.39 -20.73 -29.17
C ASP A 21 -9.57 -20.04 -28.47
N ASN A 22 -9.67 -20.16 -27.14
CA ASN A 22 -10.74 -19.55 -26.35
C ASN A 22 -10.28 -19.02 -24.98
N VAL A 23 -9.95 -17.73 -24.94
CA VAL A 23 -9.58 -17.02 -23.71
C VAL A 23 -10.72 -17.00 -22.69
N ALA A 24 -11.98 -16.96 -23.12
CA ALA A 24 -13.12 -16.88 -22.23
C ALA A 24 -13.36 -18.20 -21.46
N ALA A 25 -13.15 -19.34 -22.12
CA ALA A 25 -13.20 -20.65 -21.48
C ALA A 25 -12.11 -20.78 -20.41
N PHE A 26 -10.85 -20.49 -20.78
CA PHE A 26 -9.73 -20.50 -19.85
C PHE A 26 -9.98 -19.62 -18.61
N CYS A 27 -10.49 -18.40 -18.80
CA CYS A 27 -10.79 -17.50 -17.69
C CYS A 27 -11.85 -18.06 -16.73
N ARG A 28 -12.84 -18.81 -17.23
CA ARG A 28 -13.86 -19.46 -16.38
C ARG A 28 -13.27 -20.61 -15.58
N ASP A 29 -12.48 -21.46 -16.23
CA ASP A 29 -11.87 -22.64 -15.61
C ASP A 29 -10.87 -22.23 -14.52
N GLU A 30 -10.08 -21.20 -14.79
CA GLU A 30 -9.09 -20.64 -13.86
C GLU A 30 -9.67 -19.64 -12.86
N ARG A 31 -10.98 -19.35 -12.94
CA ARG A 31 -11.69 -18.37 -12.09
C ARG A 31 -11.02 -16.99 -12.06
N ILE A 32 -10.49 -16.56 -13.21
CA ILE A 32 -9.92 -15.22 -13.40
C ILE A 32 -10.79 -14.36 -14.28
N SER A 33 -10.71 -13.05 -14.07
CA SER A 33 -11.32 -12.12 -15.02
C SER A 33 -10.51 -12.04 -16.32
N ARG A 34 -11.19 -11.81 -17.45
CA ARG A 34 -10.54 -11.52 -18.74
C ARG A 34 -9.60 -10.31 -18.66
N GLN A 35 -9.93 -9.32 -17.81
CA GLN A 35 -9.06 -8.15 -17.58
C GLN A 35 -7.73 -8.56 -16.95
N THR A 36 -7.79 -9.44 -15.95
CA THR A 36 -6.61 -10.04 -15.32
C THR A 36 -5.78 -10.79 -16.36
N PHE A 37 -6.43 -11.58 -17.23
CA PHE A 37 -5.76 -12.30 -18.31
C PHE A 37 -4.94 -11.36 -19.21
N TYR A 38 -5.57 -10.32 -19.76
CA TYR A 38 -4.89 -9.39 -20.67
C TYR A 38 -3.82 -8.55 -19.98
N LYS A 39 -4.00 -8.22 -18.70
CA LYS A 39 -2.97 -7.54 -17.88
C LYS A 39 -1.69 -8.39 -17.81
N TYR A 40 -1.81 -9.66 -17.48
CA TYR A 40 -0.67 -10.59 -17.43
C TYR A 40 -0.09 -10.85 -18.83
N ARG A 41 -0.92 -10.97 -19.87
CA ARG A 41 -0.46 -11.09 -21.25
C ARG A 41 0.41 -9.91 -21.68
N ARG A 42 0.00 -8.69 -21.34
CA ARG A 42 0.80 -7.49 -21.60
C ARG A 42 2.13 -7.54 -20.87
N ARG A 43 2.12 -7.82 -19.56
CA ARG A 43 3.35 -7.92 -18.76
C ARG A 43 4.30 -8.99 -19.26
N PHE A 44 3.79 -10.14 -19.69
CA PHE A 44 4.62 -11.20 -20.24
C PHE A 44 5.28 -10.80 -21.56
N ARG A 45 4.58 -10.04 -22.42
CA ARG A 45 5.18 -9.51 -23.65
C ARG A 45 6.28 -8.49 -23.38
N GLU A 46 6.17 -7.73 -22.31
CA GLU A 46 7.12 -6.67 -21.95
C GLU A 46 8.32 -7.19 -21.13
N GLU A 47 8.08 -8.13 -20.20
CA GLU A 47 9.03 -8.53 -19.17
C GLU A 47 9.25 -10.06 -19.12
N GLY A 48 8.63 -10.84 -20.01
CA GLY A 48 8.69 -12.30 -20.01
C GLY A 48 8.09 -12.93 -18.75
N ILE A 49 8.72 -14.00 -18.28
CA ILE A 49 8.29 -14.74 -17.06
C ILE A 49 8.30 -13.81 -15.83
N ASP A 50 9.20 -12.84 -15.77
CA ASP A 50 9.31 -11.90 -14.66
C ASP A 50 8.06 -11.02 -14.52
N GLY A 51 7.37 -10.73 -15.63
CA GLY A 51 6.12 -9.98 -15.64
C GLY A 51 4.94 -10.68 -14.96
N LEU A 52 5.03 -12.00 -14.79
CA LEU A 52 4.02 -12.82 -14.10
C LEU A 52 4.27 -12.93 -12.60
N ARG A 53 5.42 -12.45 -12.10
CA ARG A 53 5.70 -12.46 -10.67
C ARG A 53 4.69 -11.61 -9.90
N ASP A 54 4.42 -12.06 -8.68
CA ASP A 54 3.55 -11.37 -7.76
C ASP A 54 4.13 -9.99 -7.40
N ARG A 55 3.39 -8.93 -7.75
CA ARG A 55 3.80 -7.56 -7.44
C ARG A 55 3.08 -7.07 -6.20
N SER A 56 3.80 -6.28 -5.40
CA SER A 56 3.20 -5.60 -4.25
C SER A 56 1.96 -4.81 -4.69
N ARG A 57 0.86 -5.02 -3.98
CA ARG A 57 -0.39 -4.24 -4.11
C ARG A 57 -0.38 -2.96 -3.29
N ARG A 58 0.69 -2.74 -2.51
CA ARG A 58 0.82 -1.55 -1.66
C ARG A 58 0.95 -0.33 -2.57
N PRO A 59 0.21 0.76 -2.31
CA PRO A 59 0.40 2.00 -3.04
C PRO A 59 1.85 2.48 -2.88
N SER A 60 2.46 2.92 -3.99
CA SER A 60 3.86 3.38 -4.02
C SER A 60 4.07 4.65 -3.20
N THR A 61 3.03 5.44 -3.01
CA THR A 61 3.06 6.68 -2.23
C THR A 61 1.88 6.73 -1.28
N SER A 62 2.09 7.34 -0.12
CA SER A 62 1.03 7.66 0.84
C SER A 62 0.93 9.18 0.95
N PRO A 63 0.01 9.83 0.22
CA PRO A 63 -0.14 11.29 0.24
C PRO A 63 -0.43 11.86 1.63
N GLY A 64 -0.95 11.04 2.55
CA GLY A 64 -1.19 11.38 3.95
C GLY A 64 -0.06 11.00 4.90
N GLN A 65 1.12 10.61 4.40
CA GLN A 65 2.26 10.27 5.25
C GLN A 65 2.67 11.48 6.08
N THR A 66 2.87 11.26 7.37
CA THR A 66 3.33 12.31 8.29
C THR A 66 4.79 12.63 7.97
N SER A 67 5.17 13.91 8.00
CA SER A 67 6.56 14.26 7.78
C SER A 67 7.44 13.71 8.90
N PRO A 68 8.69 13.28 8.61
CA PRO A 68 9.60 12.74 9.63
C PRO A 68 9.77 13.65 10.85
N GLU A 69 9.84 14.96 10.64
CA GLU A 69 9.92 15.94 11.74
C GLU A 69 8.74 15.84 12.73
N ILE A 70 7.53 15.61 12.22
CA ILE A 70 6.34 15.50 13.08
C ILE A 70 6.33 14.14 13.79
N GLU A 71 6.79 13.08 13.14
CA GLU A 71 6.98 11.77 13.77
C GLU A 71 7.97 11.88 14.94
N ASP A 72 9.10 12.56 14.74
CA ASP A 72 10.10 12.81 15.78
C ASP A 72 9.55 13.62 16.95
N ILE A 73 8.74 14.65 16.68
CA ILE A 73 8.06 15.44 17.72
C ILE A 73 7.14 14.54 18.55
N VAL A 74 6.36 13.67 17.90
CA VAL A 74 5.43 12.75 18.58
C VAL A 74 6.20 11.72 19.41
N VAL A 75 7.26 11.12 18.86
CA VAL A 75 8.09 10.14 19.57
C VAL A 75 8.78 10.78 20.78
N ARG A 76 9.38 11.96 20.60
CA ARG A 76 10.01 12.70 21.70
C ARG A 76 9.00 13.03 22.79
N ARG A 77 7.80 13.49 22.42
CA ARG A 77 6.76 13.81 23.40
C ARG A 77 6.31 12.58 24.18
N ARG A 78 6.16 11.44 23.50
CA ARG A 78 5.79 10.19 24.15
C ARG A 78 6.82 9.79 25.21
N LYS A 79 8.11 9.88 24.90
CA LYS A 79 9.19 9.60 25.86
C LYS A 79 9.13 10.52 27.08
N GLN A 80 8.96 11.82 26.86
CA GLN A 80 8.83 12.81 27.95
C GLN A 80 7.64 12.49 28.87
N LEU A 81 6.50 12.09 28.31
CA LEU A 81 5.32 11.73 29.11
C LEU A 81 5.56 10.46 29.96
N ILE A 82 6.27 9.47 29.41
CA ILE A 82 6.66 8.26 30.15
C ILE A 82 7.60 8.60 31.30
N GLU A 83 8.63 9.42 31.05
CA GLU A 83 9.59 9.86 32.07
C GLU A 83 8.90 10.64 33.21
N GLN A 84 7.86 11.40 32.88
CA GLN A 84 7.04 12.14 33.86
C GLN A 84 6.03 11.25 34.60
N GLY A 85 5.95 9.95 34.30
CA GLY A 85 4.95 9.04 34.86
C GLY A 85 3.51 9.39 34.47
N ARG A 86 3.31 10.08 33.33
CA ARG A 86 2.01 10.52 32.84
C ARG A 86 1.45 9.57 31.79
N ASP A 87 0.15 9.70 31.53
CA ASP A 87 -0.47 9.01 30.40
C ASP A 87 0.21 9.43 29.08
N HIS A 88 0.53 8.42 28.26
CA HIS A 88 1.29 8.51 27.01
C HIS A 88 0.50 7.92 25.82
N GLY A 89 -0.83 7.90 25.94
CA GLY A 89 -1.78 7.64 24.86
C GLY A 89 -1.80 8.76 23.81
N ALA A 90 -2.44 8.47 22.66
CA ALA A 90 -2.48 9.40 21.53
C ALA A 90 -3.12 10.75 21.89
N GLN A 91 -4.20 10.75 22.69
CA GLN A 91 -4.86 11.98 23.13
C GLN A 91 -3.97 12.81 24.07
N SER A 92 -3.25 12.17 24.98
CA SER A 92 -2.36 12.83 25.93
C SER A 92 -1.16 13.48 25.24
N ILE A 93 -0.62 12.84 24.21
CA ILE A 93 0.39 13.44 23.33
C ILE A 93 -0.17 14.67 22.60
N VAL A 94 -1.36 14.56 22.00
CA VAL A 94 -1.99 15.68 21.28
C VAL A 94 -2.23 16.87 22.22
N TRP A 95 -2.78 16.64 23.40
CA TRP A 95 -3.04 17.68 24.39
C TRP A 95 -1.74 18.34 24.85
N SER A 96 -0.71 17.55 25.12
CA SER A 96 0.59 18.07 25.51
C SER A 96 1.22 18.92 24.39
N LEU A 97 1.15 18.47 23.13
CA LEU A 97 1.69 19.22 21.98
C LEU A 97 0.91 20.52 21.71
N GLN A 98 -0.40 20.53 21.98
CA GLN A 98 -1.24 21.73 21.87
C GLN A 98 -0.87 22.80 22.91
N ARG A 99 -0.51 22.39 24.13
CA ARG A 99 -0.09 23.31 25.21
C ARG A 99 1.24 23.99 24.92
N ASP A 100 2.14 23.31 24.22
CA ASP A 100 3.46 23.86 23.88
C ASP A 100 3.48 24.69 22.59
N GLY A 101 2.30 24.97 22.01
CA GLY A 101 2.17 25.84 20.85
C GLY A 101 2.69 25.24 19.54
N CYS A 102 2.67 23.90 19.39
CA CYS A 102 3.18 23.26 18.17
C CYS A 102 2.43 23.74 16.91
N PRO A 103 3.14 24.19 15.85
CA PRO A 103 2.57 24.99 14.75
C PRO A 103 1.47 24.30 13.94
N ARG A 104 1.39 22.96 13.95
CA ARG A 104 0.37 22.20 13.22
C ARG A 104 -0.94 22.01 14.00
N CYS A 105 -0.98 22.40 15.28
CA CYS A 105 -2.14 22.25 16.16
C CYS A 105 -3.19 23.37 15.98
N ARG A 106 -2.98 24.33 15.08
CA ARG A 106 -4.03 25.28 14.67
C ARG A 106 -5.07 24.55 13.83
N ARG A 107 -6.13 24.10 14.52
CA ARG A 107 -7.48 23.76 14.02
C ARG A 107 -7.54 23.55 12.51
N ARG A 108 -7.64 22.29 12.09
CA ARG A 108 -8.20 21.90 10.78
C ARG A 108 -9.68 22.32 10.77
N ARG A 109 -9.95 23.63 10.68
CA ARG A 109 -11.27 24.16 10.31
C ARG A 109 -11.52 23.58 8.93
N ARG A 110 -12.47 22.66 8.83
CA ARG A 110 -13.15 22.33 7.58
C ARG A 110 -13.69 23.65 7.03
N CYS A 111 -12.95 24.29 6.12
CA CYS A 111 -13.56 25.16 5.13
C CYS A 111 -14.18 24.23 4.10
N GLY A 112 -15.40 23.77 4.37
CA GLY A 112 -16.29 23.30 3.33
C GLY A 112 -16.81 24.52 2.59
N ARG A 113 -16.28 24.75 1.40
CA ARG A 113 -16.83 25.66 0.40
C ARG A 113 -17.15 24.79 -0.81
N SER A 114 -18.43 24.48 -0.96
CA SER A 114 -19.20 24.18 -2.18
C SER A 114 -20.60 23.78 -1.74
#